data_AF-A0A969QI19-F1
#
_entry.id   AF-A0A969QI19-F1
#
_cell.length_a   1.000
_cell.length_b   1.000
_cell.length_c   1.000
_cell.angle_alpha   90.00
_cell.angle_beta   90.00
_cell.angle_gamma   90.00
#
_symmetry.space_group_name_H-M   'P 1'
#
loop_
_entity.id
_entity.type
_entity.pdbx_description
1 polymer ?
#
loop_
_entity_poly.entity_id
_entity_poly.type
_entity_poly.pdbx_seq_one_letter_code
_entity_poly.pdbx_strand_id
1 'polypeptide(L)'
;MMDRSESLSQPLSQPKFATTLRFFSRFSFWIQLVFGMVSGIALLFAMFGRNLSELTNNSGIGFGIFLAIVGILLLAFRMFWDFRYRLLGRRLQAGNPDLHPSKEAITQTLRIGLYSSLVGLLIAFVASEETIGVVLAKTLAQPQAMAAYTPESVIRSLDILVTLANVNTIGAHFFGAVTSLGLLNWVED
;
A
#
# COMPACT_ATOMS: atom_id res chain seq x y z
N MET A 1 -17.30 -22.35 40.86
CA MET A 1 -16.11 -21.63 40.33
C MET A 1 -15.98 -22.05 38.87
N MET A 2 -16.89 -21.54 38.03
CA MET A 2 -17.01 -21.91 36.62
C MET A 2 -16.03 -21.08 35.79
N ASP A 3 -15.08 -21.81 35.22
CA ASP A 3 -14.50 -21.65 33.89
C ASP A 3 -14.45 -20.25 33.26
N ARG A 4 -13.46 -19.46 33.68
CA ARG A 4 -13.05 -18.24 32.96
C ARG A 4 -12.15 -18.60 31.75
N SER A 5 -11.68 -19.84 31.65
CA SER A 5 -10.86 -20.37 30.55
C SER A 5 -11.70 -20.83 29.35
N GLU A 6 -12.91 -21.35 29.56
CA GLU A 6 -13.85 -21.73 28.50
C GLU A 6 -14.35 -20.52 27.70
N SER A 7 -14.63 -19.39 28.37
CA SER A 7 -15.09 -18.18 27.67
C SER A 7 -13.99 -17.52 26.84
N LEU A 8 -12.72 -17.67 27.25
CA LEU A 8 -11.56 -17.18 26.51
C LEU A 8 -11.17 -18.08 25.32
N SER A 9 -11.57 -19.36 25.34
CA SER A 9 -11.28 -20.34 24.28
C SER A 9 -12.40 -20.50 23.24
N GLN A 10 -13.60 -20.04 23.53
CA GLN A 10 -14.76 -20.11 22.63
C GLN A 10 -14.74 -19.21 21.37
N PRO A 11 -14.15 -17.99 21.33
CA PRO A 11 -14.15 -17.19 20.09
C PRO A 11 -13.05 -17.62 19.11
N LEU A 12 -11.95 -18.21 19.60
CA LEU A 12 -10.76 -18.54 18.80
C LEU A 12 -10.83 -19.91 18.09
N SER A 13 -11.72 -20.80 18.52
CA SER A 13 -11.75 -22.21 18.10
C SER A 13 -12.65 -22.51 16.89
N GLN A 14 -13.32 -21.52 16.29
CA GLN A 14 -14.17 -21.81 15.12
C GLN A 14 -13.34 -22.10 13.86
N PRO A 15 -13.38 -23.30 13.26
CA PRO A 15 -12.62 -23.63 12.04
C PRO A 15 -13.01 -22.74 10.83
N LYS A 16 -14.17 -22.10 10.87
CA LYS A 16 -14.59 -21.06 9.90
C LYS A 16 -13.74 -19.79 10.00
N PHE A 17 -13.30 -19.41 11.20
CA PHE A 17 -12.48 -18.23 11.45
C PHE A 17 -11.11 -18.32 10.78
N ALA A 18 -10.40 -19.44 10.98
CA ALA A 18 -9.08 -19.65 10.38
C ALA A 18 -9.11 -19.65 8.85
N THR A 19 -10.25 -20.03 8.24
CA THR A 19 -10.41 -20.11 6.79
C THR A 19 -10.70 -18.75 6.16
N THR A 20 -11.60 -17.95 6.76
CA THR A 20 -11.89 -16.57 6.30
C THR A 20 -10.67 -15.66 6.46
N LEU A 21 -9.95 -15.79 7.58
CA LEU A 21 -8.69 -15.08 7.83
C LEU A 21 -7.65 -15.35 6.73
N ARG A 22 -7.47 -16.63 6.37
CA ARG A 22 -6.52 -17.06 5.33
C ARG A 22 -6.92 -16.55 3.96
N PHE A 23 -8.21 -16.59 3.63
CA PHE A 23 -8.70 -16.14 2.33
C PHE A 23 -8.49 -14.62 2.18
N PHE A 24 -8.97 -13.82 3.13
CA PHE A 24 -8.83 -12.36 3.09
C PHE A 24 -7.37 -11.90 3.13
N SER A 25 -6.55 -12.49 4.00
CA SER A 25 -5.12 -12.13 4.09
C SER A 25 -4.36 -12.49 2.82
N ARG A 26 -4.61 -13.67 2.24
CA ARG A 26 -3.92 -14.12 1.02
C ARG A 26 -4.38 -13.34 -0.20
N PHE A 27 -5.68 -13.06 -0.31
CA PHE A 27 -6.26 -12.24 -1.37
C PHE A 27 -5.69 -10.82 -1.34
N SER A 28 -5.70 -10.18 -0.17
CA SER A 28 -5.12 -8.85 0.02
C SER A 28 -3.63 -8.80 -0.32
N PHE A 29 -2.86 -9.81 0.10
CA PHE A 29 -1.44 -9.90 -0.25
C PHE A 29 -1.22 -9.92 -1.76
N TRP A 30 -1.98 -10.71 -2.52
CA TRP A 30 -1.85 -10.76 -3.97
C TRP A 30 -2.26 -9.44 -4.64
N ILE A 31 -3.31 -8.80 -4.15
CA ILE A 31 -3.72 -7.48 -4.63
C ILE A 31 -2.61 -6.46 -4.39
N GLN A 32 -2.10 -6.37 -3.16
CA GLN A 32 -1.00 -5.47 -2.81
C GLN A 32 0.24 -5.74 -3.67
N LEU A 33 0.57 -7.01 -3.93
CA LEU A 33 1.69 -7.40 -4.77
C LEU A 33 1.51 -6.95 -6.22
N VAL A 34 0.32 -7.16 -6.81
CA VAL A 34 0.04 -6.74 -8.20
C VAL A 34 0.11 -5.22 -8.33
N PHE A 35 -0.59 -4.48 -7.45
CA PHE A 35 -0.55 -3.02 -7.46
C PHE A 35 0.87 -2.49 -7.21
N GLY A 36 1.61 -3.08 -6.27
CA GLY A 36 3.00 -2.74 -5.99
C GLY A 36 3.93 -3.00 -7.17
N MET A 37 3.75 -4.12 -7.88
CA MET A 37 4.55 -4.45 -9.05
C MET A 37 4.28 -3.50 -10.21
N VAL A 38 3.01 -3.20 -10.51
CA VAL A 38 2.65 -2.23 -11.56
C VAL A 38 3.19 -0.84 -11.21
N SER A 39 3.05 -0.43 -9.95
CA SER A 39 3.60 0.85 -9.46
C SER A 39 5.12 0.92 -9.62
N GLY A 40 5.84 -0.09 -9.14
CA GLY A 40 7.30 -0.16 -9.23
C GLY A 40 7.79 -0.13 -10.68
N ILE A 41 7.18 -0.90 -11.57
CA ILE A 41 7.54 -0.92 -12.99
C ILE A 41 7.29 0.46 -13.63
N ALA A 42 6.13 1.07 -13.39
CA ALA A 42 5.81 2.39 -13.92
C ALA A 42 6.79 3.46 -13.44
N LEU A 43 7.15 3.44 -12.14
CA LEU A 43 8.12 4.38 -11.57
C LEU A 43 9.53 4.17 -12.14
N LEU A 44 9.96 2.92 -12.32
CA LEU A 44 11.25 2.61 -12.95
C LEU A 44 11.31 3.17 -14.37
N PHE A 45 10.29 2.93 -15.20
CA PHE A 45 10.23 3.51 -16.54
C PHE A 45 10.23 5.03 -16.52
N ALA A 46 9.51 5.65 -15.58
CA ALA A 46 9.52 7.10 -15.43
C ALA A 46 10.92 7.63 -15.08
N MET A 47 11.63 7.02 -14.14
CA MET A 47 12.96 7.45 -13.72
C MET A 47 14.03 7.20 -14.80
N PHE A 48 14.10 6.00 -15.35
CA PHE A 48 15.09 5.67 -16.39
C PHE A 48 14.81 6.44 -17.69
N GLY A 49 13.55 6.55 -18.12
CA GLY A 49 13.21 7.31 -19.32
C GLY A 49 13.53 8.80 -19.20
N ARG A 50 13.48 9.36 -17.97
CA ARG A 50 13.85 10.76 -17.72
C ARG A 50 15.36 10.96 -17.79
N ASN A 51 16.13 10.08 -17.17
CA ASN A 51 17.60 10.14 -17.18
C ASN A 51 18.19 10.06 -18.60
N LEU A 52 17.49 9.40 -19.53
CA LEU A 52 17.91 9.31 -20.94
C LEU A 52 17.56 10.56 -21.78
N SER A 53 16.70 11.45 -21.28
CA SER A 53 16.30 12.68 -21.99
C SER A 53 16.97 13.90 -21.35
N GLU A 54 17.94 14.52 -22.02
CA GLU A 54 18.67 15.71 -21.51
C GLU A 54 17.81 16.96 -21.27
N LEU A 55 16.50 16.91 -21.56
CA LEU A 55 15.70 18.10 -21.80
C LEU A 55 15.04 18.76 -20.58
N THR A 56 14.94 18.18 -19.37
CA THR A 56 14.19 18.88 -18.29
C THR A 56 14.52 18.47 -16.86
N ASN A 57 14.86 19.45 -16.01
CA ASN A 57 14.71 19.42 -14.55
C ASN A 57 13.39 20.10 -14.15
N ASN A 58 12.25 19.44 -14.33
CA ASN A 58 10.98 19.97 -13.80
C ASN A 58 10.85 19.61 -12.31
N SER A 59 11.04 20.61 -11.44
CA SER A 59 11.03 20.43 -9.98
C SER A 59 9.71 19.89 -9.43
N GLY A 60 8.56 20.15 -10.08
CA GLY A 60 7.25 19.66 -9.64
C GLY A 60 7.20 18.13 -9.60
N ILE A 61 7.25 17.49 -10.77
CA ILE A 61 7.13 16.02 -10.82
C ILE A 61 8.28 15.31 -10.08
N GLY A 62 9.45 15.95 -9.93
CA GLY A 62 10.52 15.42 -9.08
C GLY A 62 10.06 15.14 -7.64
N PHE A 63 9.24 16.03 -7.07
CA PHE A 63 8.66 15.82 -5.75
C PHE A 63 7.66 14.66 -5.75
N GLY A 64 6.79 14.56 -6.76
CA GLY A 64 5.89 13.41 -6.93
C GLY A 64 6.62 12.07 -7.05
N ILE A 65 7.78 12.04 -7.73
CA ILE A 65 8.66 10.86 -7.81
C ILE A 65 9.23 10.51 -6.43
N PHE A 66 9.73 11.51 -5.71
CA PHE A 66 10.27 11.30 -4.37
C PHE A 66 9.22 10.68 -3.44
N LEU A 67 8.00 11.24 -3.43
CA LEU A 67 6.90 10.70 -2.64
C LEU A 67 6.48 9.29 -3.11
N ALA A 68 6.52 9.01 -4.42
CA ALA A 68 6.26 7.68 -4.98
C ALA A 68 7.25 6.64 -4.43
N ILE A 69 8.54 6.99 -4.37
CA ILE A 69 9.58 6.12 -3.80
C ILE A 69 9.26 5.82 -2.33
N VAL A 70 8.94 6.85 -1.54
CA VAL A 70 8.58 6.68 -0.12
C VAL A 70 7.34 5.79 0.03
N GLY A 71 6.32 6.00 -0.80
CA GLY A 71 5.09 5.19 -0.81
C GLY A 71 5.35 3.71 -1.12
N ILE A 72 6.23 3.43 -2.09
CA ILE A 72 6.64 2.05 -2.45
C ILE A 72 7.49 1.42 -1.33
N LEU A 73 8.38 2.16 -0.69
CA LEU A 73 9.17 1.66 0.44
C LEU A 73 8.25 1.29 1.62
N LEU A 74 7.25 2.11 1.91
CA LEU A 74 6.22 1.80 2.90
C LEU A 74 5.38 0.59 2.48
N LEU A 75 5.09 0.41 1.19
CA LEU A 75 4.38 -0.76 0.69
C LEU A 75 5.24 -2.04 0.85
N ALA A 76 6.54 -1.96 0.57
CA ALA A 76 7.46 -3.06 0.79
C ALA A 76 7.53 -3.44 2.28
N PHE A 77 7.61 -2.45 3.17
CA PHE A 77 7.50 -2.66 4.61
C PHE A 77 6.16 -3.32 4.99
N ARG A 78 5.05 -2.82 4.45
CA ARG A 78 3.71 -3.36 4.71
C ARG A 78 3.58 -4.81 4.29
N MET A 79 4.11 -5.16 3.12
CA MET A 79 4.11 -6.51 2.57
C MET A 79 5.03 -7.44 3.36
N PHE A 80 6.16 -6.94 3.85
CA PHE A 80 6.99 -7.65 4.84
C PHE A 80 6.22 -7.89 6.15
N TRP A 81 5.45 -6.89 6.60
CA TRP A 81 4.68 -6.98 7.84
C TRP A 81 3.55 -8.03 7.76
N ASP A 82 2.94 -8.25 6.59
CA ASP A 82 1.94 -9.30 6.37
C ASP A 82 2.48 -10.73 6.66
N PHE A 83 3.80 -10.96 6.64
CA PHE A 83 4.36 -12.24 7.09
C PHE A 83 4.18 -12.46 8.60
N ARG A 84 4.18 -11.40 9.42
CA ARG A 84 3.90 -11.50 10.86
C ARG A 84 2.46 -11.97 11.10
N TYR A 85 1.50 -11.51 10.29
CA TYR A 85 0.10 -11.91 10.40
C TYR A 85 -0.07 -13.41 10.15
N ARG A 86 0.61 -13.91 9.11
CA ARG A 86 0.63 -15.35 8.78
C ARG A 86 1.27 -16.19 9.88
N LEU A 87 2.33 -15.69 10.52
CA LEU A 87 2.98 -16.37 11.64
C LEU A 87 2.08 -16.42 12.89
N LEU A 88 1.41 -15.31 13.24
CA LEU A 88 0.44 -15.26 14.33
C LEU A 88 -0.71 -16.25 14.11
N GLY A 89 -1.27 -16.28 12.89
CA GLY A 89 -2.32 -17.24 12.52
C GLY A 89 -1.88 -18.70 12.61
N ARG A 90 -0.60 -19.01 12.37
CA ARG A 90 -0.06 -20.37 12.56
C ARG A 90 0.11 -20.73 14.04
N ARG A 91 0.53 -19.78 14.89
CA ARG A 91 0.71 -20.01 16.33
C ARG A 91 -0.60 -20.21 17.08
N LEU A 92 -1.65 -19.50 16.68
CA LEU A 92 -3.02 -19.70 17.21
C LEU A 92 -3.63 -21.06 16.85
N GLN A 93 -3.04 -21.78 15.89
CA GLN A 93 -3.48 -23.11 15.46
C GLN A 93 -2.60 -24.23 16.01
N ALA A 94 -1.51 -23.88 16.71
CA ALA A 94 -0.70 -24.88 17.38
C ALA A 94 -1.52 -25.45 18.54
N GLY A 95 -1.70 -26.77 18.60
CA GLY A 95 -2.48 -27.43 19.64
C GLY A 95 -1.92 -27.31 21.07
N ASN A 96 -0.90 -26.48 21.27
CA ASN A 96 -0.35 -26.13 22.57
C ASN A 96 -0.81 -24.71 22.97
N PRO A 97 -1.77 -24.58 23.91
CA PRO A 97 -2.29 -23.31 24.39
C PRO A 97 -1.21 -22.34 24.91
N ASP A 98 -0.08 -22.85 25.41
CA ASP A 98 1.02 -22.03 25.93
C ASP A 98 1.75 -21.22 24.84
N LEU A 99 1.56 -21.58 23.57
CA LEU A 99 2.14 -20.88 22.42
C LEU A 99 1.21 -19.81 21.83
N HIS A 100 0.01 -19.65 22.38
CA HIS A 100 -0.95 -18.66 21.90
C HIS A 100 -0.46 -17.23 22.16
N PRO A 101 -0.32 -16.38 21.12
CA PRO A 101 -0.01 -14.98 21.32
C PRO A 101 -1.12 -14.28 22.09
N SER A 102 -0.76 -13.33 22.96
CA SER A 102 -1.75 -12.53 23.70
C SER A 102 -2.58 -11.67 22.75
N LYS A 103 -3.82 -11.33 23.15
CA LYS A 103 -4.69 -10.44 22.37
C LYS A 103 -4.00 -9.10 22.12
N GLU A 104 -3.30 -8.56 23.11
CA GLU A 104 -2.55 -7.30 22.99
C GLU A 104 -1.46 -7.39 21.93
N ALA A 105 -0.71 -8.49 21.88
CA ALA A 105 0.35 -8.69 20.89
C ALA A 105 -0.21 -8.80 19.45
N ILE A 106 -1.37 -9.44 19.29
CA ILE A 106 -2.09 -9.51 18.02
C ILE A 106 -2.55 -8.11 17.60
N THR A 107 -3.27 -7.41 18.49
CA THR A 107 -3.81 -6.07 18.23
C THR A 107 -2.72 -5.07 17.90
N GLN A 108 -1.60 -5.07 18.64
CA GLN A 108 -0.46 -4.20 18.35
C GLN A 108 0.15 -4.49 16.98
N THR A 109 0.28 -5.78 16.63
CA THR A 109 0.81 -6.18 15.32
C THR A 109 -0.11 -5.69 14.19
N LEU A 110 -1.42 -5.83 14.34
CA LEU A 110 -2.39 -5.35 13.35
C LEU A 110 -2.41 -3.82 13.24
N ARG A 111 -2.32 -3.11 14.37
CA ARG A 111 -2.24 -1.64 14.39
C ARG A 111 -1.01 -1.10 13.68
N ILE A 112 0.15 -1.74 13.83
CA ILE A 112 1.37 -1.32 13.11
C ILE A 112 1.16 -1.42 11.59
N GLY A 113 0.58 -2.51 11.10
CA GLY A 113 0.30 -2.65 9.67
C GLY A 113 -0.76 -1.66 9.21
N LEU A 114 -1.81 -1.42 10.00
CA LEU A 114 -2.82 -0.39 9.70
C LEU A 114 -2.19 1.00 9.58
N TYR A 115 -1.42 1.44 10.57
CA TYR A 115 -0.78 2.75 10.53
C TYR A 115 0.20 2.88 9.36
N SER A 116 0.97 1.84 9.06
CA SER A 116 1.86 1.85 7.88
C SER A 116 1.09 1.99 6.57
N SER A 117 -0.07 1.33 6.45
CA SER A 117 -0.95 1.48 5.28
C SER A 117 -1.58 2.86 5.21
N LEU A 118 -2.06 3.44 6.32
CA LEU A 118 -2.67 4.77 6.31
C LEU A 118 -1.65 5.87 5.97
N VAL A 119 -0.43 5.79 6.52
CA VAL A 119 0.66 6.72 6.20
C VAL A 119 1.06 6.58 4.73
N GLY A 120 1.24 5.34 4.24
CA GLY A 120 1.57 5.08 2.85
C GLY A 120 0.48 5.55 1.88
N LEU A 121 -0.80 5.36 2.24
CA LEU A 121 -1.95 5.85 1.50
C LEU A 121 -1.94 7.38 1.40
N LEU A 122 -1.75 8.08 2.52
CA LEU A 122 -1.71 9.55 2.55
C LEU A 122 -0.58 10.09 1.68
N ILE A 123 0.63 9.52 1.78
CA ILE A 123 1.78 9.93 0.98
C ILE A 123 1.50 9.71 -0.51
N ALA A 124 1.00 8.53 -0.88
CA ALA A 124 0.69 8.21 -2.27
C ALA A 124 -0.45 9.07 -2.83
N PHE A 125 -1.43 9.43 -2.01
CA PHE A 125 -2.50 10.36 -2.36
C PHE A 125 -1.96 11.76 -2.66
N VAL A 126 -1.17 12.33 -1.75
CA VAL A 126 -0.53 13.64 -1.96
C VAL A 126 0.37 13.64 -3.21
N ALA A 127 1.12 12.56 -3.42
CA ALA A 127 1.95 12.38 -4.62
C ALA A 127 1.10 12.32 -5.90
N SER A 128 -0.05 11.66 -5.86
CA SER A 128 -0.98 11.60 -6.98
C SER A 128 -1.52 12.99 -7.32
N GLU A 129 -2.03 13.72 -6.34
CA GLU A 129 -2.56 15.08 -6.53
C GLU A 129 -1.50 16.05 -7.07
N GLU A 130 -0.27 15.96 -6.56
CA GLU A 130 0.83 16.77 -7.07
C GLU A 130 1.12 16.47 -8.54
N THR A 131 1.29 15.19 -8.90
CA THR A 131 1.62 14.82 -10.28
C THR A 131 0.49 15.17 -11.26
N ILE A 132 -0.77 14.98 -10.86
CA ILE A 132 -1.94 15.37 -11.64
C ILE A 132 -1.99 16.89 -11.79
N GLY A 133 -1.72 17.65 -10.72
CA GLY A 133 -1.64 19.11 -10.77
C GLY A 133 -0.59 19.61 -11.76
N VAL A 134 0.60 19.00 -11.79
CA VAL A 134 1.63 19.36 -12.77
C VAL A 134 1.22 18.98 -14.18
N VAL A 135 0.65 17.78 -14.40
CA VAL A 135 0.16 17.36 -15.72
C VAL A 135 -0.93 18.31 -16.22
N LEU A 136 -1.87 18.70 -15.36
CA LEU A 136 -2.92 19.65 -15.69
C LEU A 136 -2.35 21.03 -16.02
N ALA A 137 -1.42 21.54 -15.22
CA ALA A 137 -0.77 22.82 -15.47
C ALA A 137 -0.07 22.85 -16.84
N LYS A 138 0.66 21.77 -17.19
CA LYS A 138 1.26 21.62 -18.52
C LYS A 138 0.21 21.62 -19.64
N THR A 139 -0.88 20.88 -19.44
CA THR A 139 -1.99 20.81 -20.40
C THR A 139 -2.60 22.19 -20.66
N LEU A 140 -2.82 22.99 -19.61
CA LEU A 140 -3.41 24.32 -19.72
C LEU A 140 -2.44 25.38 -20.27
N ALA A 141 -1.14 25.23 -20.00
CA ALA A 141 -0.11 26.15 -20.46
C ALA A 141 0.28 25.96 -21.93
N GLN A 142 -0.25 24.93 -22.61
CA GLN A 142 0.12 24.57 -23.98
C GLN A 142 -0.88 25.12 -25.01
N PRO A 143 -0.64 26.30 -25.64
CA PRO A 143 -1.45 26.75 -26.77
C PRO A 143 -1.30 25.77 -27.95
N GLN A 144 -2.43 25.22 -28.43
CA GLN A 144 -2.53 24.12 -29.39
C GLN A 144 -1.74 24.33 -30.71
N ALA A 145 -1.49 25.59 -31.09
CA ALA A 145 -0.74 25.95 -32.30
C ALA A 145 0.80 25.94 -32.13
N MET A 146 1.32 25.93 -30.90
CA MET A 146 2.76 26.09 -30.60
C MET A 146 3.40 24.85 -29.96
N ALA A 147 2.67 23.74 -29.85
CA ALA A 147 3.13 22.50 -29.23
C ALA A 147 4.41 21.91 -29.87
N ALA A 148 4.71 22.25 -31.12
CA ALA A 148 5.93 21.85 -31.83
C ALA A 148 7.17 22.68 -31.46
N TYR A 149 7.00 23.87 -30.85
CA TYR A 149 8.08 24.84 -30.64
C TYR A 149 8.51 25.00 -29.18
N THR A 150 7.76 24.47 -28.21
CA THR A 150 8.07 24.57 -26.77
C THR A 150 8.07 23.19 -26.08
N PRO A 151 9.16 22.41 -26.20
CA PRO A 151 9.23 21.03 -25.70
C PRO A 151 8.95 20.89 -24.19
N GLU A 152 9.27 21.91 -23.39
CA GLU A 152 9.12 21.89 -21.94
C GLU A 152 7.65 21.92 -21.46
N SER A 153 6.74 22.40 -22.33
CA SER A 153 5.30 22.50 -22.05
C SER A 153 4.52 21.22 -22.38
N VAL A 154 5.16 20.26 -23.06
CA VAL A 154 4.50 19.03 -23.53
C VAL A 154 4.35 18.05 -22.37
N ILE A 155 3.15 17.49 -22.20
CA ILE A 155 2.91 16.37 -21.27
C ILE A 155 3.77 15.18 -21.72
N ARG A 156 4.65 14.71 -20.84
CA ARG A 156 5.47 13.53 -21.12
C ARG A 156 4.70 12.28 -20.71
N SER A 157 4.76 11.21 -21.49
CA SER A 157 4.23 9.90 -21.07
C SER A 157 4.82 9.45 -19.73
N LEU A 158 6.06 9.87 -19.45
CA LEU A 158 6.75 9.63 -18.18
C LEU A 158 6.10 10.35 -16.99
N ASP A 159 5.38 11.45 -17.18
CA ASP A 159 4.62 12.13 -16.11
C ASP A 159 3.41 11.29 -15.71
N ILE A 160 2.69 10.79 -16.71
CA ILE A 160 1.54 9.90 -16.54
C ILE A 160 1.96 8.59 -15.85
N LEU A 161 3.14 8.06 -16.16
CA LEU A 161 3.66 6.87 -15.48
C LEU A 161 3.94 7.09 -13.99
N VAL A 162 4.38 8.29 -13.58
CA VAL A 162 4.53 8.61 -12.15
C VAL A 162 3.16 8.70 -11.47
N THR A 163 2.17 9.34 -12.11
CA THR A 163 0.79 9.37 -11.62
C THR A 163 0.22 7.95 -11.48
N LEU A 164 0.42 7.09 -12.48
CA LEU A 164 0.00 5.69 -12.45
C LEU A 164 0.66 4.93 -11.28
N ALA A 165 1.94 5.17 -11.02
CA ALA A 165 2.63 4.57 -9.88
C ALA A 165 2.00 5.00 -8.55
N ASN A 166 1.75 6.30 -8.37
CA ASN A 166 1.13 6.83 -7.18
C ASN A 166 -0.29 6.28 -6.96
N VAL A 167 -1.15 6.30 -7.97
CA VAL A 167 -2.53 5.79 -7.88
C VAL A 167 -2.55 4.29 -7.53
N ASN A 168 -1.70 3.49 -8.15
CA ASN A 168 -1.62 2.06 -7.82
C ASN A 168 -1.11 1.85 -6.38
N THR A 169 -0.20 2.70 -5.91
CA THR A 169 0.31 2.65 -4.54
C THR A 169 -0.78 2.99 -3.51
N ILE A 170 -1.68 3.94 -3.82
CA ILE A 170 -2.91 4.19 -3.03
C ILE A 170 -3.74 2.92 -2.94
N GLY A 171 -4.02 2.28 -4.08
CA GLY A 171 -4.79 1.03 -4.13
C GLY A 171 -4.18 -0.06 -3.25
N ALA A 172 -2.87 -0.27 -3.35
CA ALA A 172 -2.17 -1.26 -2.54
C ALA A 172 -2.33 -0.98 -1.03
N HIS A 173 -2.05 0.26 -0.59
CA HIS A 173 -2.18 0.64 0.82
C HIS A 173 -3.62 0.57 1.32
N PHE A 174 -4.60 0.93 0.49
CA PHE A 174 -6.01 0.82 0.82
C PHE A 174 -6.40 -0.63 1.18
N PHE A 175 -6.06 -1.61 0.33
CA PHE A 175 -6.34 -3.02 0.62
C PHE A 175 -5.57 -3.52 1.85
N GLY A 176 -4.34 -3.04 2.06
CA GLY A 176 -3.56 -3.32 3.27
C GLY A 176 -4.20 -2.80 4.55
N ALA A 177 -4.83 -1.62 4.50
CA ALA A 177 -5.57 -1.01 5.60
C ALA A 177 -6.89 -1.75 5.87
N VAL A 178 -7.70 -2.01 4.82
CA VAL A 178 -8.95 -2.79 4.92
C VAL A 178 -8.70 -4.14 5.57
N THR A 179 -7.60 -4.79 5.21
CA THR A 179 -7.21 -6.07 5.81
C THR A 179 -6.90 -5.90 7.29
N SER A 180 -6.08 -4.92 7.67
CA SER A 180 -5.72 -4.72 9.07
C SER A 180 -6.94 -4.33 9.92
N LEU A 181 -7.86 -3.50 9.39
CA LEU A 181 -9.11 -3.13 10.05
C LEU A 181 -10.06 -4.32 10.22
N GLY A 182 -10.28 -5.11 9.16
CA GLY A 182 -11.13 -6.30 9.24
C GLY A 182 -10.59 -7.32 10.24
N LEU A 183 -9.26 -7.46 10.33
CA LEU A 183 -8.63 -8.31 11.33
C LEU A 183 -8.74 -7.74 12.75
N LEU A 184 -8.66 -6.42 12.92
CA LEU A 184 -8.81 -5.77 14.22
C LEU A 184 -10.23 -5.89 14.76
N ASN A 185 -11.24 -5.57 13.95
CA ASN A 185 -12.65 -5.70 14.34
C ASN A 185 -12.95 -7.11 14.83
N TRP A 186 -12.41 -8.10 14.13
CA TRP A 186 -12.62 -9.49 14.49
C TRP A 186 -11.94 -9.90 15.81
N VAL A 187 -10.80 -9.32 16.19
CA VAL A 187 -10.14 -9.62 17.48
C VAL A 187 -10.91 -9.03 18.68
N GLU A 188 -11.66 -7.96 18.42
CA GLU A 188 -12.49 -7.24 19.39
C GLU A 188 -13.85 -7.93 19.61
N ASP A 189 -14.38 -8.64 18.61
CA ASP A 189 -15.57 -9.50 18.67
C ASP A 189 -15.34 -10.84 19.43
#